data_AF-A0A139PYM0-F1
#
_entry.id   AF-A0A139PYM0-F1
#
_cell.length_a   1.000
_cell.length_b   1.000
_cell.length_c   1.000
_cell.angle_alpha   90.00
_cell.angle_beta   90.00
_cell.angle_gamma   90.00
#
_symmetry.space_group_name_H-M   'P 1'
#
loop_
_entity.id
_entity.type
_entity.pdbx_description
1 polymer ?
#
loop_
_entity_poly.entity_id
_entity_poly.type
_entity_poly.pdbx_seq_one_letter_code
_entity_poly.pdbx_strand_id
1 'polypeptide(L)' 'MKSVKRRHPELKHATPHKLRHTGATLAKQAGTSIEAISEALTHSDTITTKTYVNTSNVIPMAVGEIAYRNLKK' A
#
# COMPACT_ATOMS: atom_id res chain seq x y z
N MET A 1 12.64 -12.03 13.81
CA MET A 1 13.41 -12.51 12.64
C MET A 1 14.90 -12.68 12.96
N LYS A 2 15.27 -13.56 13.91
CA LYS A 2 16.68 -13.75 14.31
C LYS A 2 17.50 -14.51 13.25
N SER A 3 16.90 -15.54 12.64
CA SER A 3 17.54 -16.36 11.61
C SER A 3 17.87 -15.58 10.33
N VAL A 4 16.99 -14.68 9.91
CA VAL A 4 17.22 -13.79 8.75
C VAL A 4 18.33 -12.80 9.07
N LYS A 5 18.27 -12.11 10.22
CA LYS A 5 19.31 -11.16 10.64
C LYS A 5 20.69 -11.81 10.76
N ARG A 6 20.76 -13.07 11.18
CA ARG A 6 22.03 -13.84 11.26
C ARG A 6 22.59 -14.19 9.88
N ARG A 7 21.72 -14.55 8.93
CA ARG A 7 22.13 -14.94 7.57
C ARG A 7 22.42 -13.76 6.65
N HIS A 8 21.77 -12.62 6.92
CA HIS A 8 21.81 -11.42 6.09
C HIS A 8 22.06 -10.18 6.97
N PRO A 9 23.27 -10.01 7.51
CA PRO A 9 23.61 -8.87 8.36
C PRO A 9 23.59 -7.52 7.60
N GLU A 10 23.74 -7.54 6.28
CA GLU A 10 23.67 -6.38 5.39
C GLU A 10 22.27 -5.79 5.27
N LEU A 11 21.23 -6.58 5.55
CA LEU A 11 19.85 -6.12 5.42
C LEU A 11 19.45 -5.21 6.57
N LYS A 12 18.74 -4.13 6.24
CA LYS A 12 18.14 -3.25 7.24
C LYS A 12 17.18 -4.04 8.14
N HIS A 13 17.17 -3.70 9.43
CA HIS A 13 16.33 -4.39 10.40
C HIS A 13 14.83 -4.31 10.04
N ALA A 14 14.26 -5.48 9.77
CA ALA A 14 12.84 -5.67 9.52
C ALA A 14 12.17 -6.43 10.67
N THR A 15 10.89 -6.12 10.87
CA THR A 15 10.00 -6.84 11.79
C THR A 15 8.88 -7.49 10.96
N PRO A 16 8.23 -8.56 11.47
CA PRO A 16 7.11 -9.19 10.76
C PRO A 16 6.02 -8.19 10.35
N HIS A 17 5.74 -7.21 11.22
CA HIS A 17 4.78 -6.16 10.94
C HIS A 17 5.20 -5.29 9.74
N LYS A 18 6.47 -4.87 9.64
CA LYS A 18 6.96 -4.12 8.46
C LYS A 18 6.79 -4.91 7.16
N LEU A 19 7.05 -6.21 7.18
CA LEU A 19 6.85 -7.07 6.00
C LEU A 19 5.37 -7.19 5.61
N ARG A 20 4.45 -7.15 6.58
CA ARG A 20 3.00 -7.10 6.32
C ARG A 20 2.61 -5.82 5.56
N HIS A 21 3.19 -4.67 5.89
CA HIS A 21 3.02 -3.44 5.09
C HIS A 21 3.56 -3.59 3.67
N THR A 22 4.76 -4.18 3.53
CA THR A 22 5.34 -4.45 2.21
C THR A 22 4.43 -5.35 1.37
N GLY A 23 3.88 -6.42 1.94
CA GLY A 23 2.92 -7.30 1.27
C GLY A 23 1.65 -6.56 0.80
N ALA A 24 1.06 -5.74 1.68
CA ALA A 24 -0.10 -4.92 1.33
C ALA A 24 0.20 -3.93 0.19
N THR A 25 1.37 -3.30 0.23
CA THR A 25 1.81 -2.34 -0.79
C THR A 25 2.00 -3.03 -2.15
N LEU A 26 2.67 -4.19 -2.18
CA LEU A 26 2.88 -4.95 -3.41
C LEU A 26 1.55 -5.43 -4.03
N ALA A 27 0.62 -5.91 -3.20
CA ALA A 27 -0.72 -6.30 -3.66
C ALA A 27 -1.46 -5.11 -4.29
N LYS A 28 -1.41 -3.93 -3.65
CA LYS A 28 -2.05 -2.74 -4.22
C LYS A 28 -1.43 -2.34 -5.55
N GLN A 29 -0.09 -2.40 -5.66
CA GLN A 29 0.63 -2.11 -6.91
C GLN A 29 0.30 -3.10 -8.03
N ALA A 30 0.06 -4.37 -7.68
CA ALA A 30 -0.42 -5.39 -8.60
C ALA A 30 -1.90 -5.22 -9.01
N GLY A 31 -2.57 -4.16 -8.55
CA GLY A 31 -3.96 -3.85 -8.90
C GLY A 31 -5.01 -4.50 -8.01
N THR A 32 -4.61 -5.17 -6.91
CA THR A 32 -5.57 -5.71 -5.94
C THR A 32 -6.36 -4.57 -5.29
N SER A 33 -7.66 -4.77 -5.13
CA SER A 33 -8.54 -3.78 -4.47
C SER A 33 -8.17 -3.63 -2.99
N ILE A 34 -8.44 -2.45 -2.41
CA ILE A 34 -8.07 -2.20 -1.00
C ILE A 34 -8.95 -3.06 -0.07
N GLU A 35 -10.15 -3.40 -0.50
CA GLU A 35 -11.12 -4.25 0.15
C GLU A 35 -10.61 -5.69 0.25
N ALA A 36 -10.14 -6.26 -0.86
CA ALA A 36 -9.57 -7.61 -0.87
C ALA A 36 -8.27 -7.70 -0.04
N ILE A 37 -7.44 -6.65 -0.06
CA ILE A 37 -6.27 -6.55 0.83
C ILE A 37 -6.73 -6.46 2.29
N SER A 38 -7.77 -5.68 2.58
CA SER A 38 -8.34 -5.54 3.94
C SER A 38 -8.85 -6.87 4.47
N GLU A 39 -9.55 -7.63 3.65
CA GLU A 39 -10.04 -8.97 3.96
C GLU A 39 -8.90 -9.96 4.19
N ALA A 40 -7.90 -9.99 3.30
CA ALA A 40 -6.73 -10.85 3.45
C ALA A 40 -5.90 -10.53 4.71
N LEU A 41 -5.92 -9.27 5.14
CA LEU A 41 -5.30 -8.81 6.39
C LEU A 41 -6.26 -8.86 7.59
N THR A 42 -7.47 -9.39 7.42
CA THR A 42 -8.48 -9.54 8.48
C THR A 42 -8.76 -8.22 9.23
N HIS A 43 -8.77 -7.10 8.51
CA HIS A 43 -9.09 -5.80 9.08
C HIS A 43 -10.59 -5.52 8.95
N SER A 44 -11.20 -5.05 10.04
CA SER A 44 -12.63 -4.69 10.08
C SER A 44 -12.96 -3.45 9.23
N ASP A 45 -11.98 -2.59 8.98
CA ASP A 45 -12.14 -1.37 8.18
C ASP A 45 -10.96 -1.19 7.21
N THR A 46 -11.30 -0.82 5.98
CA THR A 46 -10.36 -0.40 4.93
C THR A 46 -9.50 0.79 5.33
N ILE A 47 -9.96 1.65 6.25
CA ILE A 47 -9.16 2.78 6.78
C ILE A 47 -7.89 2.26 7.45
N THR A 48 -7.98 1.17 8.21
CA THR A 48 -6.80 0.54 8.83
C THR A 48 -5.83 0.06 7.74
N THR A 49 -6.35 -0.57 6.70
CA THR A 49 -5.55 -1.07 5.56
C THR A 49 -4.83 0.04 4.81
N LYS A 50 -5.37 1.27 4.75
CA LYS A 50 -4.68 2.42 4.14
C LYS A 50 -3.35 2.73 4.81
N THR A 51 -3.21 2.50 6.13
CA THR A 51 -1.93 2.68 6.83
C THR A 51 -0.88 1.61 6.45
N TYR A 52 -1.31 0.49 5.87
CA TYR A 52 -0.44 -0.59 5.42
C TYR A 52 0.09 -0.40 4.00
N VAL A 53 -0.59 0.43 3.20
CA VAL A 53 -0.28 0.62 1.78
C VAL A 53 0.48 1.93 1.60
N ASN A 54 1.74 1.84 1.16
CA ASN A 54 2.57 3.01 0.86
C ASN A 54 2.48 3.40 -0.63
N THR A 55 1.26 3.64 -1.14
CA THR A 55 1.04 4.09 -2.52
C THR A 55 0.23 5.37 -2.52
N SER A 56 0.41 6.22 -3.53
CA SER A 56 -0.46 7.38 -3.74
C SER A 56 -1.91 6.93 -3.96
N ASN A 57 -2.87 7.69 -3.43
CA ASN A 57 -4.28 7.51 -3.78
C ASN A 57 -4.48 7.92 -5.23
N VAL A 58 -4.57 6.94 -6.13
CA VAL A 58 -4.92 7.18 -7.53
C VAL A 58 -6.44 7.20 -7.62
N ILE A 59 -7.00 8.40 -7.83
CA ILE A 59 -8.43 8.59 -8.09
C ILE A 59 -8.57 8.75 -9.61
N PRO A 60 -9.32 7.87 -10.31
CA PRO A 60 -9.59 8.06 -11.72
C PRO A 60 -10.40 9.34 -11.90
N MET A 61 -9.79 10.33 -12.55
CA MET A 61 -10.39 11.63 -12.83
C MET A 61 -10.71 11.70 -14.32
N ALA A 62 -11.92 12.15 -14.67
CA ALA A 62 -12.29 12.30 -16.06
C ALA A 62 -11.40 13.36 -16.74
N VAL A 63 -11.05 13.14 -18.00
CA VAL A 63 -10.22 14.08 -18.78
C VAL A 63 -10.86 15.48 -18.82
N GLY A 64 -12.20 15.55 -18.88
CA GLY A 64 -12.94 16.82 -18.82
C GLY A 64 -12.75 17.58 -17.49
N GLU A 65 -12.64 16.86 -16.37
CA GLU A 65 -12.39 17.49 -15.06
C GLU A 65 -10.94 17.97 -14.94
N ILE A 66 -9.98 17.24 -15.52
CA ILE A 66 -8.58 17.69 -15.64
C ILE A 66 -8.52 18.97 -16.48
N ALA A 67 -9.20 19.01 -17.63
CA ALA A 67 -9.25 20.18 -18.50
C ALA A 67 -9.89 21.39 -17.78
N TYR A 68 -11.04 21.22 -17.13
CA TYR A 68 -11.74 22.28 -16.40
C TYR A 68 -10.89 22.91 -15.29
N ARG A 69 -10.15 22.11 -14.51
CA ARG A 69 -9.25 22.62 -13.46
C ARG A 69 -8.09 23.44 -14.02
N ASN A 70 -7.59 23.08 -15.20
CA ASN A 70 -6.51 23.82 -15.86
C ASN A 70 -6.99 25.14 -16.52
N LEU A 71 -8.29 25.28 -16.80
CA LEU A 71 -8.89 26.52 -17.33
C LEU A 71 -9.08 27.61 -16.26
N LYS A 72 -9.09 27.28 -14.97
CA LYS A 72 -9.23 28.25 -13.87
C LYS A 72 -7.90 28.94 -13.47
N LYS A 73 -6.98 29.10 -14.42
CA LYS A 73 -5.77 29.92 -14.24
C LYS A 73 -5.99 31.32 -14.78
#